data_AF-A0A660Z3F2-F1
#
_entry.id   AF-A0A660Z3F2-F1
#
_cell.length_a   1.000
_cell.length_b   1.000
_cell.length_c   1.000
_cell.angle_alpha   90.00
_cell.angle_beta   90.00
_cell.angle_gamma   90.00
#
_symmetry.space_group_name_H-M   'P 1'
#
loop_
_entity.id
_entity.type
_entity.pdbx_description
1 polymer ?
#
loop_
_entity_poly.entity_id
_entity_poly.type
_entity_poly.pdbx_seq_one_letter_code
_entity_poly.pdbx_strand_id
1 'polypeptide(L)'
;MLPFLIFIFLYGSQALDAVYTITPPDIDGRIEEVWAEASWVDNFVDMYPREGEPLSEPTRAYVMFDDENLYVAFRCATKGRSPDARVTTRDWLDGDRVYLYLDTFGDRRTAYLFGVSAAGVEADAIISGDGSSQDFSYDLVWYSSVYREDSAYTVEIKIPFRALRYKDGLDEWGINFRRYSPV
;
A
#
# COMPACT_ATOMS: atom_id res chain seq x y z
N MET A 1 -5.25 -35.47 29.40
CA MET A 1 -4.88 -34.06 29.21
C MET A 1 -4.10 -33.97 27.91
N LEU A 2 -4.67 -33.37 26.87
CA LEU A 2 -3.95 -33.12 25.61
C LEU A 2 -2.95 -31.97 25.82
N PRO A 3 -1.72 -32.05 25.28
CA PRO A 3 -0.83 -30.91 25.26
C PRO A 3 -1.39 -29.89 24.25
N PHE A 4 -1.54 -28.65 24.69
CA PHE A 4 -1.79 -27.51 23.82
C PHE A 4 -0.63 -27.39 22.82
N LEU A 5 -0.92 -27.55 21.52
CA LEU A 5 0.00 -27.07 20.49
C LEU A 5 -0.05 -25.54 20.49
N ILE A 6 1.09 -24.92 20.79
CA ILE A 6 1.34 -23.50 20.53
C ILE A 6 1.71 -23.39 19.05
N PHE A 7 0.86 -22.74 18.25
CA PHE A 7 1.26 -22.28 16.92
C PHE A 7 2.01 -20.96 17.08
N ILE A 8 3.32 -20.97 16.85
CA ILE A 8 4.11 -19.76 16.68
C ILE A 8 3.89 -19.32 15.23
N PHE A 9 3.16 -18.22 15.01
CA PHE A 9 3.22 -17.52 13.74
C PHE A 9 4.59 -16.81 13.69
N LEU A 10 5.56 -17.46 13.04
CA LEU A 10 6.74 -16.77 12.56
C LEU A 10 6.24 -15.72 11.57
N TYR A 11 6.57 -14.44 11.78
CA TYR A 11 6.37 -13.38 10.79
C TYR A 11 7.24 -13.71 9.56
N GLY A 12 6.71 -14.57 8.69
CA GLY A 12 7.27 -14.88 7.39
C GLY A 12 6.68 -13.95 6.35
N SER A 13 7.47 -13.61 5.32
CA SER A 13 6.95 -13.02 4.10
C SER A 13 5.82 -13.90 3.56
N GLN A 14 4.60 -13.37 3.52
CA GLN A 14 3.51 -14.03 2.83
C GLN A 14 3.62 -13.69 1.35
N ALA A 15 3.72 -14.70 0.50
CA ALA A 15 3.58 -14.50 -0.94
C ALA A 15 2.13 -14.06 -1.23
N LEU A 16 1.98 -12.99 -2.00
CA LEU A 16 0.70 -12.51 -2.49
C LEU A 16 0.65 -12.80 -3.99
N ASP A 17 -0.15 -13.76 -4.41
CA ASP A 17 -0.38 -14.04 -5.82
C ASP A 17 -1.27 -12.94 -6.38
N ALA A 18 -0.68 -11.89 -6.96
CA ALA A 18 -1.46 -10.82 -7.59
C ALA A 18 -2.37 -11.40 -8.68
N VAL A 19 -3.60 -10.89 -8.77
CA VAL A 19 -4.60 -11.38 -9.74
C VAL A 19 -4.52 -10.57 -11.03
N TYR A 20 -4.48 -11.26 -12.17
CA TYR A 20 -4.65 -10.63 -13.48
C TYR A 20 -6.12 -10.27 -13.71
N THR A 21 -6.40 -9.05 -14.17
CA THR A 21 -7.75 -8.60 -14.53
C THR A 21 -7.86 -8.25 -16.01
N ILE A 22 -9.01 -8.53 -16.61
CA ILE A 22 -9.41 -8.04 -17.94
C ILE A 22 -10.33 -6.82 -17.86
N THR A 23 -10.77 -6.47 -16.66
CA THR A 23 -11.64 -5.32 -16.38
C THR A 23 -10.87 -4.44 -15.39
N PRO A 24 -10.10 -3.46 -15.86
CA PRO A 24 -9.35 -2.59 -14.96
C PRO A 24 -10.29 -1.73 -14.11
N PRO A 25 -9.92 -1.39 -12.86
CA PRO A 25 -10.69 -0.46 -12.04
C PRO A 25 -10.62 0.96 -12.60
N ASP A 26 -11.71 1.72 -12.43
CA ASP A 26 -11.67 3.17 -12.56
C ASP A 26 -10.96 3.76 -11.34
N ILE A 27 -9.98 4.65 -11.54
CA ILE A 27 -9.22 5.25 -10.43
C ILE A 27 -10.00 6.47 -9.91
N ASP A 28 -11.07 6.19 -9.17
CA ASP A 28 -12.02 7.19 -8.67
C ASP A 28 -12.02 7.30 -7.13
N GLY A 29 -11.25 6.44 -6.47
CA GLY A 29 -11.03 6.35 -5.05
C GLY A 29 -11.96 5.36 -4.35
N ARG A 30 -12.86 4.65 -5.04
CA ARG A 30 -13.85 3.76 -4.44
C ARG A 30 -13.47 2.28 -4.59
N ILE A 31 -13.86 1.46 -3.61
CA ILE A 31 -13.72 0.01 -3.71
C ILE A 31 -14.96 -0.55 -4.41
N GLU A 32 -14.88 -0.64 -5.74
CA GLU A 32 -15.89 -1.23 -6.62
C GLU A 32 -15.86 -2.76 -6.63
N GLU A 33 -16.79 -3.38 -7.37
CA GLU A 33 -16.97 -4.84 -7.43
C GLU A 33 -15.72 -5.56 -7.95
N VAL A 34 -14.98 -4.98 -8.91
CA VAL A 34 -13.73 -5.54 -9.45
C VAL A 34 -12.69 -5.83 -8.36
N TRP A 35 -12.63 -5.03 -7.30
CA TRP A 35 -11.69 -5.24 -6.20
C TRP A 35 -12.01 -6.47 -5.36
N ALA A 36 -13.22 -7.04 -5.47
CA ALA A 36 -13.55 -8.30 -4.81
C ALA A 36 -12.78 -9.49 -5.41
N GLU A 37 -12.33 -9.37 -6.66
CA GLU A 37 -11.51 -10.39 -7.35
C GLU A 37 -10.01 -10.20 -7.10
N ALA A 38 -9.60 -9.02 -6.63
CA ALA A 38 -8.20 -8.71 -6.35
C ALA A 38 -7.66 -9.52 -5.17
N SER A 39 -6.36 -9.79 -5.20
CA SER A 39 -5.65 -10.31 -4.03
C SER A 39 -5.59 -9.25 -2.95
N TRP A 40 -5.70 -9.65 -1.68
CA TRP A 40 -5.75 -8.68 -0.58
C TRP A 40 -5.04 -9.17 0.68
N VAL A 41 -4.65 -8.20 1.51
CA VAL A 41 -4.05 -8.41 2.83
C VAL A 41 -4.71 -7.49 3.86
N ASP A 42 -5.00 -8.00 5.06
CA ASP A 42 -5.59 -7.21 6.15
C ASP A 42 -4.96 -7.48 7.53
N ASN A 43 -3.93 -8.31 7.59
CA ASN A 43 -3.15 -8.66 8.77
C ASN A 43 -2.08 -7.60 9.11
N PHE A 44 -2.44 -6.33 9.04
CA PHE A 44 -1.56 -5.22 9.42
C PHE A 44 -1.32 -5.21 10.93
N VAL A 45 -0.10 -4.85 11.31
CA VAL A 45 0.32 -4.72 12.70
C VAL A 45 0.74 -3.29 13.00
N ASP A 46 0.49 -2.87 14.23
CA ASP A 46 0.87 -1.57 14.73
C ASP A 46 2.40 -1.57 14.92
N MET A 47 3.10 -0.64 14.26
CA MET A 47 4.54 -0.46 14.44
C MET A 47 4.86 0.52 15.56
N TYR A 48 3.93 1.42 15.85
CA TYR A 48 4.06 2.42 16.90
C TYR A 48 2.68 3.04 17.17
N PRO A 49 2.22 3.11 18.43
CA PRO A 49 2.99 2.86 19.66
C PRO A 49 2.95 1.42 20.19
N ARG A 50 2.06 0.55 19.70
CA ARG A 50 1.86 -0.81 20.23
C ARG A 50 2.49 -1.86 19.31
N GLU A 51 3.81 -1.87 19.27
CA GLU A 51 4.56 -2.71 18.33
C GLU A 51 4.10 -4.18 18.32
N GLY A 52 3.71 -4.66 17.15
CA GLY A 52 3.31 -6.06 16.91
C GLY A 52 1.86 -6.39 17.29
N GLU A 53 1.10 -5.47 17.86
CA GLU A 53 -0.34 -5.66 18.11
C GLU A 53 -1.14 -5.51 16.81
N PRO A 54 -2.30 -6.20 16.66
CA PRO A 54 -3.20 -5.96 15.55
C PRO A 54 -3.63 -4.49 15.50
N LEU A 55 -3.75 -3.93 14.29
CA LEU A 55 -4.23 -2.55 14.14
C LEU A 55 -5.59 -2.35 14.81
N SER A 56 -5.69 -1.32 15.66
CA SER A 56 -6.97 -0.91 16.23
C SER A 56 -7.94 -0.38 15.19
N GLU A 57 -7.42 0.08 14.05
CA GLU A 57 -8.17 0.60 12.91
C GLU A 57 -8.01 -0.35 11.71
N PRO A 58 -9.02 -1.20 11.42
CA PRO A 58 -8.96 -2.17 10.34
C PRO A 58 -8.52 -1.53 9.02
N THR A 59 -7.55 -2.18 8.38
CA THR A 59 -6.99 -1.74 7.11
C THR A 59 -6.86 -2.95 6.21
N ARG A 60 -7.25 -2.79 4.95
CA ARG A 60 -7.03 -3.79 3.90
C ARG A 60 -6.35 -3.15 2.71
N ALA A 61 -5.34 -3.82 2.17
CA ALA A 61 -4.74 -3.47 0.89
C ALA A 61 -5.13 -4.52 -0.16
N TYR A 62 -5.35 -4.09 -1.39
CA TYR A 62 -5.73 -4.91 -2.53
C TYR A 62 -4.70 -4.73 -3.65
N VAL A 63 -4.46 -5.79 -4.43
CA VAL A 63 -3.52 -5.81 -5.55
C VAL A 63 -4.10 -6.63 -6.68
N MET A 64 -4.09 -6.04 -7.88
CA MET A 64 -4.32 -6.72 -9.14
C MET A 64 -3.50 -6.05 -10.24
N PHE A 65 -3.43 -6.65 -11.42
CA PHE A 65 -2.69 -6.10 -12.54
C PHE A 65 -3.35 -6.47 -13.87
N ASP A 66 -3.07 -5.70 -14.91
CA ASP A 66 -3.36 -6.06 -16.30
C ASP A 66 -2.06 -6.11 -17.11
N ASP A 67 -2.12 -6.13 -18.44
CA ASP A 67 -0.92 -6.19 -19.29
C ASP A 67 -0.05 -4.91 -19.22
N GLU A 68 -0.60 -3.79 -18.74
CA GLU A 68 0.02 -2.47 -18.81
C GLU A 68 0.28 -1.85 -17.44
N ASN A 69 -0.46 -2.25 -16.40
CA ASN A 69 -0.53 -1.55 -15.13
C ASN A 69 -0.63 -2.49 -13.93
N LEU A 70 0.01 -2.06 -12.84
CA LEU A 70 -0.27 -2.52 -11.49
C LEU A 70 -1.33 -1.62 -10.85
N TYR A 71 -2.32 -2.24 -10.21
CA TYR A 71 -3.36 -1.56 -9.44
C TYR A 71 -3.27 -1.94 -7.97
N VAL A 72 -3.28 -0.93 -7.10
CA VAL A 72 -3.27 -1.11 -5.65
C VAL A 72 -4.36 -0.25 -5.03
N ALA A 73 -5.12 -0.81 -4.09
CA ALA A 73 -6.07 -0.02 -3.31
C ALA A 73 -5.87 -0.24 -1.82
N PHE A 74 -6.28 0.75 -1.03
CA PHE A 74 -6.33 0.70 0.41
C PHE A 74 -7.74 1.03 0.88
N ARG A 75 -8.23 0.28 1.85
CA ARG A 75 -9.43 0.61 2.64
C ARG A 75 -9.03 0.77 4.10
N CYS A 76 -9.18 1.97 4.64
CA CYS A 76 -8.66 2.34 5.94
C CYS A 76 -9.80 2.87 6.83
N ALA A 77 -10.17 2.14 7.88
CA ALA A 77 -11.13 2.63 8.87
C ALA A 77 -10.51 3.73 9.74
N THR A 78 -11.29 4.74 10.13
CA THR A 78 -10.92 5.79 11.09
C THR A 78 -11.94 5.77 12.23
N LYS A 79 -11.67 4.99 13.27
CA LYS A 79 -12.71 4.62 14.25
C LYS A 79 -13.14 5.84 15.09
N GLY A 80 -14.41 6.22 14.97
CA GLY A 80 -14.99 7.30 15.76
C GLY A 80 -14.55 8.70 15.34
N ARG A 81 -13.91 8.85 14.17
CA ARG A 81 -13.51 10.14 13.61
C ARG A 81 -13.53 10.12 12.09
N SER A 82 -13.69 11.29 11.48
CA SER A 82 -13.41 11.46 10.06
C SER A 82 -11.90 11.34 9.77
N PRO A 83 -11.52 10.96 8.54
CA PRO A 83 -10.12 10.98 8.10
C PRO A 83 -9.51 12.36 8.26
N ASP A 84 -8.29 12.44 8.82
CA ASP A 84 -7.53 13.67 8.94
C ASP A 84 -6.88 13.99 7.59
N ALA A 85 -7.52 14.88 6.84
CA ALA A 85 -7.18 15.18 5.45
C ALA A 85 -6.59 16.59 5.30
N ARG A 86 -5.31 16.73 5.66
CA ARG A 86 -4.57 18.00 5.54
C ARG A 86 -3.94 18.14 4.17
N VAL A 87 -4.25 19.24 3.50
CA VAL A 87 -3.66 19.57 2.19
C VAL A 87 -2.29 20.19 2.41
N THR A 88 -1.29 19.61 1.77
CA THR A 88 0.11 20.03 1.75
C THR A 88 0.62 20.03 0.31
N THR A 89 1.90 20.32 0.12
CA THR A 89 2.57 20.16 -1.19
C THR A 89 2.91 18.69 -1.44
N ARG A 90 3.07 18.31 -2.72
CA ARG A 90 3.61 17.01 -3.13
C ARG A 90 4.88 16.68 -2.32
N ASP A 91 5.07 15.41 -2.01
CA ASP A 91 6.19 14.86 -1.23
C ASP A 91 6.16 15.18 0.28
N TRP A 92 5.22 16.01 0.73
CA TRP A 92 5.08 16.43 2.13
C TRP A 92 3.77 15.95 2.75
N LEU A 93 3.52 14.64 2.75
CA LEU A 93 2.26 14.08 3.27
C LEU A 93 2.10 14.33 4.77
N ASP A 94 0.90 14.76 5.15
CA ASP A 94 0.46 14.88 6.54
C ASP A 94 -0.95 14.28 6.71
N GLY A 95 -1.40 14.11 7.95
CA GLY A 95 -2.67 13.48 8.28
C GLY A 95 -2.67 11.96 8.07
N ASP A 96 -3.87 11.39 7.88
CA ASP A 96 -4.02 9.98 7.49
C ASP A 96 -3.39 9.75 6.13
N ARG A 97 -2.62 8.66 5.98
CA ARG A 97 -1.92 8.34 4.73
C ARG A 97 -1.50 6.89 4.63
N VAL A 98 -1.27 6.45 3.41
CA VAL A 98 -0.77 5.11 3.08
C VAL A 98 0.49 5.20 2.23
N TYR A 99 1.29 4.15 2.28
CA TYR A 99 2.47 3.97 1.45
C TYR A 99 2.52 2.54 0.89
N LEU A 100 2.84 2.45 -0.39
CA LEU A 100 3.22 1.25 -1.10
C LEU A 100 4.73 1.28 -1.34
N TYR A 101 5.41 0.20 -0.98
CA TYR A 101 6.81 -0.03 -1.32
C TYR A 101 6.88 -1.19 -2.32
N LEU A 102 7.64 -1.02 -3.41
CA LEU A 102 7.73 -1.98 -4.49
C LEU A 102 9.18 -2.22 -4.90
N ASP A 103 9.72 -3.39 -4.59
CA ASP A 103 11.04 -3.87 -5.04
C ASP A 103 10.87 -4.68 -6.33
N THR A 104 11.14 -4.04 -7.46
CA THR A 104 11.07 -4.63 -8.80
C THR A 104 12.40 -5.25 -9.26
N PHE A 105 13.43 -5.24 -8.41
CA PHE A 105 14.76 -5.78 -8.70
C PHE A 105 15.07 -7.04 -7.88
N GLY A 106 14.28 -7.33 -6.85
CA GLY A 106 14.39 -8.49 -5.98
C GLY A 106 15.65 -8.47 -5.12
N ASP A 107 16.24 -7.30 -4.91
CA ASP A 107 17.48 -7.15 -4.16
C ASP A 107 17.24 -6.96 -2.65
N ARG A 108 16.01 -6.63 -2.25
CA ARG A 108 15.59 -6.34 -0.87
C ARG A 108 16.29 -5.13 -0.25
N ARG A 109 16.86 -4.26 -1.07
CA ARG A 109 17.64 -3.07 -0.67
C ARG A 109 17.09 -1.79 -1.30
N THR A 110 16.47 -1.92 -2.46
CA THR A 110 15.87 -0.84 -3.23
C THR A 110 14.38 -1.05 -3.42
N ALA A 111 13.63 0.04 -3.43
CA ALA A 111 12.20 0.00 -3.71
C ALA A 111 11.72 1.34 -4.25
N TYR A 112 10.69 1.31 -5.09
CA TYR A 112 9.85 2.48 -5.32
C TYR A 112 8.95 2.70 -4.10
N LEU A 113 8.77 3.94 -3.69
CA LEU A 113 7.77 4.35 -2.71
C LEU A 113 6.69 5.15 -3.44
N PHE A 114 5.43 4.81 -3.18
CA PHE A 114 4.27 5.59 -3.58
C PHE A 114 3.44 5.89 -2.33
N GLY A 115 3.28 7.16 -2.01
CA GLY A 115 2.52 7.63 -0.85
C GLY A 115 1.31 8.44 -1.27
N VAL A 116 0.18 8.23 -0.61
CA VAL A 116 -1.03 9.04 -0.81
C VAL A 116 -1.65 9.38 0.55
N SER A 117 -1.92 10.66 0.79
CA SER A 117 -2.67 11.11 1.98
C SER A 117 -4.18 11.04 1.77
N ALA A 118 -4.95 11.03 2.84
CA ALA A 118 -6.41 11.14 2.80
C ALA A 118 -6.89 12.47 2.18
N ALA A 119 -6.01 13.46 2.03
CA ALA A 119 -6.28 14.69 1.29
C ALA A 119 -6.01 14.58 -0.23
N GLY A 120 -5.49 13.45 -0.70
CA GLY A 120 -5.06 13.26 -2.10
C GLY A 120 -3.70 13.85 -2.42
N VAL A 121 -2.87 14.14 -1.41
CA VAL A 121 -1.48 14.57 -1.64
C VAL A 121 -0.63 13.35 -1.93
N GLU A 122 0.09 13.38 -3.05
CA GLU A 122 0.95 12.32 -3.52
C GLU A 122 2.41 12.54 -3.10
N ALA A 123 3.14 11.44 -2.96
CA ALA A 123 4.59 11.41 -2.87
C ALA A 123 5.14 10.19 -3.61
N ASP A 124 6.29 10.35 -4.23
CA ASP A 124 7.08 9.26 -4.75
C ASP A 124 8.56 9.41 -4.42
N ALA A 125 9.22 8.28 -4.24
CA ALA A 125 10.66 8.26 -4.01
C ALA A 125 11.27 6.94 -4.47
N ILE A 126 12.59 6.96 -4.66
CA ILE A 126 13.39 5.74 -4.68
C ILE A 126 14.02 5.54 -3.30
N ILE A 127 13.74 4.39 -2.71
CA ILE A 127 14.36 3.90 -1.48
C ILE A 127 15.66 3.18 -1.84
N SER A 128 16.73 3.48 -1.10
CA SER A 128 18.03 2.82 -1.26
C SER A 128 18.77 2.72 0.07
N GLY A 129 19.93 2.05 0.05
CA GLY A 129 20.77 1.90 1.24
C GLY A 129 20.04 1.15 2.36
N ASP A 130 19.26 0.11 2.02
CA ASP A 130 18.51 -0.72 2.96
C ASP A 130 17.47 0.09 3.77
N GLY A 131 16.85 1.08 3.13
CA GLY A 131 15.81 1.93 3.74
C GLY A 131 16.35 3.21 4.39
N SER A 132 17.66 3.43 4.41
CA SER A 132 18.27 4.60 5.04
C SER A 132 18.23 5.87 4.18
N SER A 133 17.97 5.74 2.88
CA SER A 133 17.90 6.86 1.94
C SER A 133 16.57 6.85 1.18
N GLN A 134 15.96 8.01 1.04
CA GLN A 134 14.76 8.24 0.24
C GLN A 134 15.01 9.43 -0.68
N ASP A 135 14.99 9.18 -1.99
CA ASP A 135 15.19 10.23 -2.99
C ASP A 135 13.86 10.61 -3.63
N PHE A 136 13.29 11.72 -3.14
CA PHE A 136 12.05 12.33 -3.62
C PHE A 136 12.25 13.23 -4.85
N SER A 137 13.45 13.29 -5.44
CA SER A 137 13.67 14.03 -6.69
C SER A 137 13.14 13.29 -7.93
N TYR A 138 12.69 12.05 -7.76
CA TYR A 138 12.08 11.24 -8.81
C TYR A 138 10.59 11.53 -8.91
N ASP A 139 10.17 12.11 -10.05
CA ASP A 139 8.77 12.31 -10.39
C ASP A 139 8.28 11.20 -11.35
N LEU A 140 7.69 10.14 -10.80
CA LEU A 140 7.17 9.03 -11.61
C LEU A 140 5.80 9.37 -12.18
N VAL A 141 5.46 8.76 -13.32
CA VAL A 141 4.12 8.88 -13.90
C VAL A 141 3.24 7.74 -13.38
N TRP A 142 2.35 8.08 -12.45
CA TRP A 142 1.34 7.19 -11.86
C TRP A 142 0.11 8.02 -11.49
N TYR A 143 -0.96 7.35 -11.08
CA TYR A 143 -2.24 8.01 -10.79
C TYR A 143 -2.78 7.54 -9.46
N SER A 144 -3.41 8.44 -8.72
CA SER A 144 -4.16 8.08 -7.52
C SER A 144 -5.50 8.79 -7.43
N SER A 145 -6.42 8.21 -6.66
CA SER A 145 -7.63 8.89 -6.22
C SER A 145 -7.98 8.48 -4.80
N VAL A 146 -8.69 9.37 -4.11
CA VAL A 146 -9.05 9.21 -2.71
C VAL A 146 -10.53 9.50 -2.52
N TYR A 147 -11.23 8.57 -1.89
CA TYR A 147 -12.60 8.78 -1.43
C TYR A 147 -12.63 8.76 0.11
N ARG A 148 -13.35 9.71 0.69
CA ARG A 148 -13.49 9.86 2.15
C ARG A 148 -14.94 9.66 2.55
N GLU A 149 -15.12 8.92 3.62
CA GLU A 149 -16.38 8.71 4.31
C GLU A 149 -16.27 9.23 5.75
N ASP A 150 -17.37 9.18 6.50
CA ASP A 150 -17.43 9.69 7.86
C ASP A 150 -16.48 8.99 8.83
N SER A 151 -16.19 7.71 8.60
CA SER A 151 -15.38 6.87 9.50
C SER A 151 -14.37 6.00 8.78
N ALA A 152 -13.99 6.37 7.56
CA ALA A 152 -13.00 5.65 6.78
C ALA A 152 -12.57 6.45 5.53
N TYR A 153 -11.47 6.04 4.91
CA TYR A 153 -11.06 6.51 3.59
C TYR A 153 -10.57 5.35 2.73
N THR A 154 -10.55 5.58 1.44
CA THR A 154 -10.04 4.67 0.43
C THR A 154 -9.09 5.40 -0.48
N VAL A 155 -8.06 4.68 -0.91
CA VAL A 155 -7.04 5.15 -1.83
C VAL A 155 -6.95 4.13 -2.95
N GLU A 156 -6.95 4.58 -4.19
CA GLU A 156 -6.60 3.77 -5.35
C GLU A 156 -5.33 4.32 -6.00
N ILE A 157 -4.48 3.42 -6.49
CA ILE A 157 -3.19 3.71 -7.12
C ILE A 157 -3.10 2.88 -8.40
N LYS A 158 -2.79 3.54 -9.51
CA LYS A 158 -2.47 2.93 -10.80
C LYS A 158 -1.04 3.26 -11.20
N ILE A 159 -0.22 2.24 -11.37
CA ILE A 159 1.18 2.37 -11.77
C ILE A 159 1.37 1.69 -13.13
N PRO A 160 1.53 2.45 -14.23
CA PRO A 160 1.92 1.87 -15.50
C PRO A 160 3.27 1.16 -15.39
N PHE A 161 3.40 -0.07 -15.88
CA PHE A 161 4.68 -0.79 -15.82
C PHE A 161 5.81 -0.06 -16.55
N ARG A 162 5.48 0.70 -17.60
CA ARG A 162 6.43 1.57 -18.31
C ARG A 162 7.02 2.70 -17.46
N ALA A 163 6.40 3.05 -16.33
CA ALA A 163 6.93 4.03 -15.39
C ALA A 163 8.02 3.41 -14.48
N LEU A 164 8.08 2.08 -14.42
CA LEU A 164 9.01 1.33 -13.58
C LEU A 164 10.16 0.79 -14.42
N ARG A 165 11.33 0.74 -13.81
CA ARG A 165 12.39 -0.19 -14.22
C ARG A 165 12.22 -1.46 -13.40
N TYR A 166 12.47 -2.60 -14.01
CA TYR A 166 12.41 -3.89 -13.33
C TYR A 166 13.48 -4.80 -13.90
N LYS A 167 13.83 -5.83 -13.14
CA LYS A 167 14.80 -6.83 -13.57
C LYS A 167 14.08 -7.93 -14.36
N ASP A 168 14.55 -8.18 -15.57
CA ASP A 168 14.05 -9.28 -16.41
C ASP A 168 14.29 -10.64 -15.75
N GLY A 169 13.33 -11.55 -15.91
CA GLY A 169 13.42 -12.93 -15.42
C GLY A 169 13.28 -13.08 -13.91
N LEU A 170 12.72 -12.09 -13.22
CA LEU A 170 12.21 -12.27 -11.86
C LEU A 170 10.86 -12.97 -11.89
N ASP A 171 10.70 -13.97 -11.02
CA ASP A 171 9.42 -14.65 -10.81
C ASP A 171 8.53 -13.92 -9.79
N GLU A 172 9.11 -13.05 -8.95
CA GLU A 172 8.41 -12.31 -7.90
C GLU A 172 8.99 -10.89 -7.71
N TRP A 173 8.15 -9.95 -7.28
CA TRP A 173 8.53 -8.63 -6.79
C TRP A 173 8.34 -8.55 -5.28
N GLY A 174 9.18 -7.77 -4.61
CA GLY A 174 8.96 -7.44 -3.21
C GLY A 174 7.89 -6.36 -3.07
N ILE A 175 6.98 -6.54 -2.13
CA ILE A 175 5.92 -5.57 -1.85
C ILE A 175 5.77 -5.35 -0.34
N ASN A 176 5.53 -4.11 0.07
CA ASN A 176 5.19 -3.79 1.45
C ASN A 176 4.15 -2.66 1.50
N PHE A 177 3.29 -2.72 2.50
CA PHE A 177 2.21 -1.77 2.71
C PHE A 177 2.36 -1.14 4.08
N ARG A 178 2.24 0.19 4.13
CA ARG A 178 2.27 0.93 5.39
C ARG A 178 1.10 1.91 5.45
N ARG A 179 0.58 2.09 6.65
CA ARG A 179 -0.38 3.15 6.97
C ARG A 179 0.17 4.01 8.09
N TYR A 180 -0.12 5.30 8.04
CA TYR A 180 0.00 6.21 9.17
C TYR A 180 -1.38 6.77 9.51
N SER A 181 -1.72 6.75 10.79
CA SER A 181 -2.94 7.31 11.36
C SER A 181 -2.53 8.28 12.47
N PRO A 182 -2.89 9.57 12.39
CA PRO A 182 -2.65 10.51 13.49
C PRO A 182 -3.36 10.05 14.76
N VAL A 183 -2.70 10.25 15.90
CA VAL A 183 -3.24 9.99 17.24
C VAL A 183 -3.99 11.22 17.76
#